data_AF-A0A2D4K7T1-F1
#
_entry.id   AF-A0A2D4K7T1-F1
#
_cell.length_a   1.000
_cell.length_b   1.000
_cell.length_c   1.000
_cell.angle_alpha   90.00
_cell.angle_beta   90.00
_cell.angle_gamma   90.00
#
_symmetry.space_group_name_H-M   'P 1'
#
loop_
_entity.id
_entity.type
_entity.pdbx_description
1 polymer ?
#
loop_
_entity_poly.entity_id
_entity_poly.type
_entity_poly.pdbx_seq_one_letter_code
_entity_poly.pdbx_strand_id
1 'polypeptide(L)'
;EHGEEYIFTLPCAYARSILTIPWVELGGKVNIHCAKSGYSATVTFHTKPFYGGKLHRVTAEVKHNPTNTIVCKAQGEWNGILEFTYSNGETKVIDTTKLPIIRKKIRPISKQGPFES
;
A
#
# COMPACT_ATOMS: atom_id res chain seq x y z
N GLU A 1 8.48 10.41 -19.25
CA GLU A 1 7.58 10.96 -20.29
C GLU A 1 6.63 12.07 -19.83
N HIS A 2 6.19 12.12 -18.57
CA HIS A 2 5.40 13.29 -18.09
C HIS A 2 6.12 14.18 -17.08
N GLY A 3 7.35 13.84 -16.64
CA GLY A 3 8.06 14.61 -15.62
C GLY A 3 7.27 14.74 -14.32
N GLU A 4 6.49 13.71 -13.99
CA GLU A 4 5.73 13.62 -12.76
C GLU A 4 6.63 13.14 -11.63
N GLU A 5 6.42 13.70 -10.44
CA GLU A 5 7.08 13.29 -9.21
C GLU A 5 6.01 12.85 -8.23
N TYR A 6 6.20 11.67 -7.64
CA TYR A 6 5.30 11.12 -6.64
C TYR A 6 6.03 11.06 -5.30
N ILE A 7 5.54 11.82 -4.34
CA ILE A 7 6.04 11.81 -2.96
C ILE A 7 5.09 10.95 -2.14
N PHE A 8 5.64 9.98 -1.41
CA PHE A 8 4.85 9.14 -0.53
C PHE A 8 5.52 8.89 0.81
N THR A 9 4.69 8.64 1.83
CA THR A 9 5.15 8.22 3.17
C THR A 9 5.05 6.70 3.33
N LEU A 10 5.67 6.17 4.38
CA LEU A 10 5.60 4.75 4.73
C LEU A 10 4.64 4.53 5.91
N PRO A 11 3.98 3.36 5.99
CA PRO A 11 3.16 3.03 7.15
C PRO A 11 4.04 2.72 8.36
N CYS A 12 3.45 2.79 9.55
CA CYS A 12 4.09 2.26 10.75
C CYS A 12 4.03 0.73 10.74
N ALA A 13 5.08 0.09 11.23
CA ALA A 13 5.14 -1.35 11.44
C ALA A 13 5.17 -1.66 12.94
N TYR A 14 4.23 -2.48 13.40
CA TYR A 14 4.11 -2.91 14.78
C TYR A 14 4.46 -4.39 14.89
N ALA A 15 5.39 -4.74 15.78
CA ALA A 15 5.65 -6.12 16.15
C ALA A 15 4.59 -6.56 17.18
N ARG A 16 3.80 -7.56 16.83
CA ARG A 16 2.78 -8.17 17.70
C ARG A 16 3.26 -9.51 18.20
N SER A 17 2.65 -10.00 19.28
CA SER A 17 2.91 -11.35 19.82
C SER A 17 4.39 -11.61 20.16
N ILE A 18 5.10 -10.61 20.69
CA ILE A 18 6.55 -10.68 20.96
C ILE A 18 6.95 -11.74 22.01
N LEU A 19 6.01 -12.18 22.85
CA LEU A 19 6.22 -13.25 23.83
C LEU A 19 5.87 -14.64 23.28
N THR A 20 5.30 -14.73 22.07
CA THR A 20 4.89 -15.99 21.44
C THR A 20 5.44 -16.07 20.02
N ILE A 21 4.59 -16.16 18.99
CA ILE A 21 5.01 -16.16 17.58
C ILE A 21 4.90 -14.72 17.06
N PRO A 22 6.03 -14.01 16.89
CA PRO A 22 6.00 -12.61 16.48
C PRO A 22 5.51 -12.47 15.04
N TRP A 23 4.73 -11.43 14.78
CA TRP A 23 4.28 -11.07 13.44
C TRP A 23 4.19 -9.55 13.28
N VAL A 24 4.25 -9.09 12.03
CA VAL A 24 4.23 -7.66 11.70
C VAL A 24 2.82 -7.22 11.32
N GLU A 25 2.38 -6.14 11.94
CA GLU A 25 1.15 -5.44 11.60
C GLU A 25 1.47 -4.06 11.05
N LEU A 26 0.96 -3.74 9.85
CA LEU A 26 1.06 -2.39 9.31
C LEU A 26 -0.10 -1.53 9.81
N GLY A 27 0.18 -0.29 10.15
CA GLY A 27 -0.82 0.66 10.65
C GLY A 27 -0.52 2.11 10.28
N GLY A 28 -1.52 2.95 10.43
CA GLY A 28 -1.40 4.40 10.22
C GLY A 28 -1.73 4.85 8.80
N LYS A 29 -1.56 6.15 8.56
CA LYS A 29 -1.89 6.79 7.28
C LYS A 29 -0.64 6.97 6.42
N VAL A 30 -0.75 6.55 5.18
CA VAL A 30 0.20 6.80 4.10
C VAL A 30 -0.40 7.82 3.15
N ASN A 31 0.36 8.85 2.81
CA ASN A 31 -0.02 9.81 1.79
C ASN A 31 0.81 9.55 0.55
N ILE A 32 0.20 9.66 -0.62
CA ILE A 32 0.85 9.63 -1.93
C ILE A 32 0.37 10.88 -2.67
N HIS A 33 1.27 11.70 -3.21
CA HIS A 33 0.89 12.93 -3.88
C HIS A 33 1.79 13.22 -5.09
N CYS A 34 1.16 13.66 -6.18
CA CYS A 34 1.84 14.26 -7.32
C CYS A 34 1.36 15.71 -7.48
N ALA A 35 2.27 16.66 -7.30
CA ALA A 35 1.96 18.08 -7.44
C ALA A 35 1.54 18.45 -8.86
N LYS A 36 2.19 17.85 -9.86
CA LYS A 36 1.97 18.15 -11.27
C LYS A 36 0.58 17.76 -11.77
N SER A 37 0.10 16.57 -11.39
CA SER A 37 -1.23 16.10 -11.80
C SER A 37 -2.34 16.56 -10.85
N GLY A 38 -1.98 17.14 -9.70
CA GLY A 38 -2.93 17.60 -8.70
C GLY A 38 -3.61 16.47 -7.92
N TYR A 39 -3.23 15.21 -8.14
CA TYR A 39 -3.80 14.07 -7.43
C TYR A 39 -3.08 13.79 -6.11
N SER A 40 -3.86 13.35 -5.13
CA SER A 40 -3.35 12.76 -3.89
C SER A 40 -4.15 11.52 -3.53
N ALA A 41 -3.52 10.60 -2.80
CA ALA A 41 -4.17 9.46 -2.21
C ALA A 41 -3.82 9.38 -0.72
N THR A 42 -4.83 9.13 0.11
CA THR A 42 -4.62 8.78 1.52
C THR A 42 -4.98 7.32 1.69
N VAL A 43 -4.00 6.48 2.04
CA VAL A 43 -4.16 5.06 2.33
C VAL A 43 -4.06 4.87 3.85
N THR A 44 -5.07 4.27 4.46
CA THR A 44 -5.09 3.97 5.89
C THR A 44 -4.91 2.47 6.08
N PHE A 45 -3.82 2.07 6.74
CA PHE A 45 -3.59 0.72 7.22
C PHE A 45 -4.25 0.56 8.59
N HIS A 46 -5.18 -0.38 8.68
CA HIS A 46 -5.94 -0.64 9.90
C HIS A 46 -5.25 -1.72 10.71
N THR A 47 -4.85 -1.39 11.93
CA THR A 47 -4.45 -2.38 12.92
C THR A 47 -5.69 -3.14 13.41
N LYS A 48 -5.56 -4.43 13.65
CA LYS A 48 -6.63 -5.28 14.18
C LYS A 48 -7.04 -4.77 15.57
N PRO A 49 -8.33 -4.47 15.79
CA PRO A 49 -8.83 -4.12 17.11
C PRO A 49 -8.79 -5.33 18.05
N PHE A 50 -8.87 -5.09 19.36
CA PHE A 50 -8.85 -6.15 20.37
C PHE A 50 -10.04 -7.13 20.24
N TYR A 51 -11.20 -6.64 19.81
CA TYR A 51 -12.41 -7.43 19.66
C TYR A 51 -12.73 -7.64 18.17
N GLY A 52 -12.45 -8.84 17.68
CA GLY A 52 -12.77 -9.22 16.30
C GLY A 52 -11.99 -8.43 15.23
N GLY A 53 -12.46 -8.51 13.99
CA GLY A 53 -11.86 -7.82 12.85
C GLY A 53 -10.87 -8.67 12.05
N LYS A 54 -10.71 -8.28 10.79
CA LYS A 54 -9.77 -8.89 9.84
C LYS A 54 -8.38 -8.25 9.96
N LEU A 55 -7.35 -9.06 9.78
CA LEU A 55 -5.98 -8.59 9.67
C LEU A 55 -5.74 -7.87 8.34
N HIS A 56 -4.70 -7.05 8.28
CA HIS A 56 -4.16 -6.49 7.04
C HIS A 56 -5.14 -5.62 6.23
N ARG A 57 -6.18 -5.09 6.87
CA ARG A 57 -7.18 -4.26 6.21
C ARG A 57 -6.60 -2.90 5.82
N VAL A 58 -6.95 -2.44 4.63
CA VAL A 58 -6.66 -1.09 4.13
C VAL A 58 -7.92 -0.41 3.60
N THR A 59 -7.95 0.91 3.69
CA THR A 59 -8.90 1.76 2.97
C THR A 59 -8.14 2.92 2.36
N ALA A 60 -8.46 3.32 1.14
CA ALA A 60 -7.83 4.43 0.47
C ALA A 60 -8.86 5.32 -0.23
N GLU A 61 -8.55 6.62 -0.31
CA GLU A 61 -9.28 7.56 -1.14
C GLU A 61 -8.28 8.32 -2.01
N VAL A 62 -8.56 8.37 -3.31
CA VAL A 62 -7.82 9.15 -4.30
C VAL A 62 -8.63 10.38 -4.65
N LYS A 63 -7.99 11.54 -4.57
CA LYS A 63 -8.60 12.85 -4.71
C LYS A 63 -7.87 13.67 -5.74
N HIS A 64 -8.63 14.40 -6.56
CA HIS A 64 -8.10 15.50 -7.34
C HIS A 64 -8.17 16.76 -6.49
N ASN A 65 -7.01 17.25 -6.03
CA ASN A 65 -6.92 18.36 -5.07
C ASN A 65 -7.53 19.67 -5.61
N PRO A 66 -7.31 20.07 -6.88
CA PRO A 66 -7.88 21.31 -7.40
C PRO A 66 -9.41 21.37 -7.38
N THR A 67 -10.08 20.25 -7.68
CA THR A 67 -11.56 20.19 -7.72
C THR A 67 -12.15 19.66 -6.42
N ASN A 68 -11.32 19.25 -5.46
CA ASN A 68 -11.74 18.61 -4.21
C ASN A 68 -12.57 17.32 -4.43
N THR A 69 -12.48 16.68 -5.60
CA THR A 69 -13.30 15.51 -5.95
C THR A 69 -12.58 14.20 -5.64
N ILE A 70 -13.31 13.25 -5.07
CA ILE A 70 -12.83 11.87 -4.91
C ILE A 70 -13.07 11.14 -6.24
N VAL A 71 -12.01 10.62 -6.83
CA VAL A 71 -12.07 9.94 -8.14
C VAL A 71 -12.04 8.42 -8.01
N CYS A 72 -11.51 7.92 -6.89
CA CYS A 72 -11.42 6.49 -6.61
C CYS A 72 -11.40 6.26 -5.10
N LYS A 73 -12.11 5.22 -4.65
CA LYS A 73 -11.96 4.64 -3.32
C LYS A 73 -11.45 3.23 -3.46
N ALA A 74 -10.60 2.78 -2.54
CA ALA A 74 -10.18 1.40 -2.48
C ALA A 74 -10.33 0.84 -1.07
N GLN A 75 -10.60 -0.45 -0.94
CA GLN A 75 -10.68 -1.14 0.35
C GLN A 75 -10.35 -2.62 0.20
N GLY A 76 -9.98 -3.26 1.30
CA GLY A 76 -9.74 -4.71 1.32
C GLY A 76 -8.53 -5.08 2.15
N GLU A 77 -7.81 -6.11 1.74
CA GLU A 77 -6.65 -6.68 2.44
C GLU A 77 -5.40 -6.48 1.56
N TRP A 78 -4.36 -5.80 2.07
CA TRP A 78 -3.18 -5.44 1.26
C TRP A 78 -2.36 -6.64 0.79
N ASN A 79 -2.52 -7.79 1.44
CA ASN A 79 -1.95 -9.07 1.08
C ASN A 79 -2.99 -10.07 0.55
N GLY A 80 -4.17 -9.60 0.16
CA GLY A 80 -5.27 -10.43 -0.34
C GLY A 80 -6.01 -9.73 -1.48
N ILE A 81 -7.29 -9.45 -1.26
CA ILE A 81 -8.15 -8.82 -2.27
C ILE A 81 -8.29 -7.33 -1.98
N LEU A 82 -8.06 -6.51 -2.99
CA LEU A 82 -8.33 -5.07 -3.00
C LEU A 82 -9.44 -4.77 -4.00
N GLU A 83 -10.46 -4.06 -3.55
CA GLU A 83 -11.59 -3.59 -4.33
C GLU A 83 -11.48 -2.09 -4.53
N PHE A 84 -11.67 -1.64 -5.76
CA PHE A 84 -11.63 -0.24 -6.17
C PHE A 84 -13.01 0.16 -6.70
N THR A 85 -13.47 1.35 -6.34
CA THR A 85 -14.70 1.96 -6.83
C THR A 85 -14.37 3.33 -7.38
N TYR A 86 -14.63 3.54 -8.66
CA TYR A 86 -14.37 4.80 -9.35
C TYR A 86 -15.60 5.69 -9.37
N SER A 87 -15.40 7.00 -9.55
CA SER A 87 -16.49 7.99 -9.56
C SER A 87 -17.50 7.79 -10.70
N ASN A 88 -17.13 7.06 -11.75
CA ASN A 88 -18.03 6.68 -12.86
C ASN A 88 -18.90 5.45 -12.55
N GLY A 89 -18.78 4.87 -11.34
CA GLY A 89 -19.50 3.66 -10.92
C GLY A 89 -18.79 2.36 -11.28
N GLU A 90 -17.67 2.41 -12.01
CA GLU A 90 -16.86 1.24 -12.33
C GLU A 90 -16.23 0.67 -11.06
N THR A 91 -16.14 -0.65 -10.99
CA THR A 91 -15.41 -1.36 -9.94
C THR A 91 -14.30 -2.21 -10.52
N LYS A 92 -13.21 -2.33 -9.79
CA LYS A 92 -12.08 -3.19 -10.15
C LYS A 92 -11.62 -3.98 -8.93
N VAL A 93 -11.30 -5.25 -9.13
CA VAL A 93 -10.81 -6.12 -8.08
C VAL A 93 -9.39 -6.57 -8.43
N ILE A 94 -8.48 -6.48 -7.47
CA ILE A 94 -7.11 -6.97 -7.58
C ILE A 94 -6.89 -8.01 -6.50
N ASP A 95 -6.55 -9.23 -6.92
CA ASP A 95 -6.13 -10.31 -6.03
C ASP A 95 -4.61 -10.38 -6.02
N THR A 96 -3.98 -9.87 -4.96
CA THR A 96 -2.51 -9.78 -4.87
C THR A 96 -1.85 -11.15 -4.82
N THR A 97 -2.58 -12.19 -4.43
CA THR A 97 -2.07 -13.57 -4.36
C THR A 97 -1.86 -14.21 -5.74
N LYS A 98 -2.52 -13.65 -6.77
CA LYS A 98 -2.43 -14.11 -8.17
C LYS A 98 -1.45 -13.30 -9.01
N LEU A 99 -0.90 -12.20 -8.47
CA LEU A 99 0.05 -11.37 -9.19
C LEU A 99 1.42 -12.05 -9.27
N PRO A 100 2.11 -12.01 -10.42
CA PRO A 100 3.44 -12.60 -10.54
C PRO A 100 4.45 -11.86 -9.68
N ILE A 101 5.23 -12.60 -8.88
CA ILE A 101 6.31 -12.04 -8.07
C ILE A 101 7.58 -11.97 -8.94
N ILE A 102 7.95 -10.75 -9.33
CA ILE A 102 9.20 -10.50 -10.07
C ILE A 102 10.33 -10.32 -9.05
N ARG A 103 11.22 -11.31 -8.96
CA ARG A 103 12.37 -11.27 -8.04
C ARG A 103 13.46 -10.34 -8.56
N LYS A 104 14.11 -9.60 -7.65
CA LYS A 104 15.32 -8.83 -7.96
C LYS A 104 16.40 -9.77 -8.50
N LYS A 105 16.99 -9.42 -9.64
CA LYS A 105 18.20 -10.10 -10.14
C LYS A 105 19.41 -9.56 -9.38
N ILE A 106 20.18 -10.46 -8.79
CA ILE A 106 21.38 -10.13 -8.01
C ILE A 106 22.61 -10.68 -8.70
N ARG A 107 23.77 -10.05 -8.48
CA ARG A 107 25.05 -10.56 -8.98
C ARG A 107 25.39 -11.88 -8.28
N PRO A 108 26.11 -12.80 -8.94
CA PRO A 108 26.66 -13.98 -8.27
C PRO A 108 27.50 -13.57 -7.06
N ILE A 109 27.44 -14.37 -5.98
CA ILE A 109 28.16 -14.08 -4.72
C ILE A 109 29.65 -13.87 -4.95
N SER A 110 30.27 -14.62 -5.87
CA SER A 110 31.69 -14.47 -6.23
C SER A 110 32.06 -13.09 -6.83
N LYS A 111 31.06 -12.28 -7.20
CA LYS A 111 31.21 -10.93 -7.75
C LYS A 111 30.65 -9.84 -6.81
N GLN A 112 30.21 -10.20 -5.61
CA GLN A 112 29.72 -9.25 -4.61
C GLN A 112 30.87 -8.78 -3.71
N GLY A 113 30.80 -7.53 -3.24
CA GLY A 113 31.73 -7.00 -2.26
C GLY A 113 31.47 -7.55 -0.84
N PRO A 114 32.43 -7.40 0.09
CA PRO A 114 32.30 -7.93 1.46
C PRO A 114 31.15 -7.32 2.29
N PHE A 115 30.60 -6.18 1.86
CA PHE A 115 29.49 -5.48 2.55
C PHE A 115 28.25 -5.30 1.66
N GLU A 116 28.20 -5.98 0.51
CA GLU A 116 27.03 -5.95 -0.38
C GLU A 116 26.00 -6.98 0.10
N SER A 117 24.72 -6.58 0.19
CA SER A 117 23.57 -7.44 0.52
C SER A 117 22.54 -7.47 -0.61
#